data_AF-A0A328RZ64-F1
#
_entry.id   AF-A0A328RZ64-F1
#
_cell.length_a   1.000
_cell.length_b   1.000
_cell.length_c   1.000
_cell.angle_alpha   90.00
_cell.angle_beta   90.00
_cell.angle_gamma   90.00
#
_symmetry.space_group_name_H-M   'P 1'
#
loop_
_entity.id
_entity.type
_entity.pdbx_description
1 polymer ?
#
loop_
_entity_poly.entity_id
_entity_poly.type
_entity_poly.pdbx_seq_one_letter_code
_entity_poly.pdbx_strand_id
1 'polypeptide(L)'
;MKRVAIILLLLLLVPSASATTVFLTSDHVGSESNDRAMLEEVANFIEELSGGRVDAVVDSNAPGPGEGTRAIESSSDVSVNFAAACAGNLDILARYSSANDKQIIFVNTGDYDLDNESYLRRAWDDNYSSSSFAGLNTPGEFLRRSGVDYIQPVKKYPDKASGGTYTSSDSNVNKFIAEEIIKRVDNPNTNNDYDDSLILRHGLHPSTMAQASSDLIANNDTAFNGTYNGYTASQLLYLTSSYLNGNGLSDVGDYGSPDSPEEYSQFAKNSYTIYDYMKMAGIVKSYMDENNKAPDSIDYDGARIGYYDLVYNFAKITANHTRPDTMGFDYDYSFTKVHESLLVNMMPVIIVLAVLLGLYGVFRRLRRRRRY
;
A
#
# COMPACT_ATOMS: atom_id res chain seq x y z
N MET A 1 32.11 -36.51 49.26
CA MET A 1 30.91 -37.06 48.60
C MET A 1 29.62 -36.34 48.96
N LYS A 2 29.22 -36.21 50.25
CA LYS A 2 27.97 -35.52 50.63
C LYS A 2 27.84 -34.05 50.17
N ARG A 3 28.91 -33.26 50.18
CA ARG A 3 28.89 -31.85 49.70
C ARG A 3 28.74 -31.73 48.18
N VAL A 4 29.30 -32.67 47.40
CA VAL A 4 29.17 -32.70 45.93
C VAL A 4 27.76 -33.14 45.52
N ALA A 5 27.18 -34.10 46.24
CA ALA A 5 25.80 -34.53 46.03
C ALA A 5 24.79 -33.43 46.35
N ILE A 6 25.03 -32.60 47.37
CA ILE A 6 24.16 -31.45 47.70
C ILE A 6 24.25 -30.34 46.63
N ILE A 7 25.43 -30.09 46.06
CA ILE A 7 25.60 -29.12 44.96
C ILE A 7 24.91 -29.62 43.67
N LEU A 8 25.03 -30.92 43.34
CA LEU A 8 24.30 -31.54 42.22
C LEU A 8 22.78 -31.54 42.42
N LEU A 9 22.31 -31.77 43.65
CA LEU A 9 20.88 -31.72 43.98
C LEU A 9 20.32 -30.29 43.95
N LEU A 10 21.13 -29.28 44.32
CA LEU A 10 20.78 -27.86 44.21
C LEU A 10 20.77 -27.35 42.74
N LEU A 11 21.65 -27.89 41.88
CA LEU A 11 21.63 -27.65 40.43
C LEU A 11 20.42 -28.28 39.72
N LEU A 12 19.90 -29.39 40.26
CA LEU A 12 18.67 -30.06 39.78
C LEU A 12 17.37 -29.41 40.27
N LEU A 13 17.46 -28.47 41.23
CA LEU A 13 16.33 -27.70 41.77
C LEU A 13 16.21 -26.30 41.18
N VAL A 14 17.04 -25.96 40.18
CA VAL A 14 16.80 -24.78 39.36
C VAL A 14 15.52 -25.07 38.58
N PRO A 15 14.42 -24.33 38.80
CA PRO A 15 13.24 -24.48 37.96
C PRO A 15 13.70 -24.30 36.51
N SER A 16 13.44 -25.30 35.67
CA SER A 16 13.58 -25.15 34.23
C SER A 16 12.70 -23.96 33.86
N ALA A 17 13.31 -22.80 33.62
CA ALA A 17 12.61 -21.68 33.04
C ALA A 17 12.00 -22.20 31.73
N SER A 18 10.67 -22.18 31.63
CA SER A 18 10.02 -22.53 30.39
C SER A 18 10.56 -21.57 29.33
N ALA A 19 11.04 -22.11 28.22
CA ALA A 19 11.47 -21.28 27.09
C ALA A 19 10.27 -20.43 26.64
N THR A 20 10.53 -19.17 26.30
CA THR A 20 9.51 -18.32 25.69
C THR A 20 9.20 -18.87 24.30
N THR A 21 7.94 -19.14 24.02
CA THR A 21 7.50 -19.67 22.74
C THR A 21 7.20 -18.53 21.76
N VAL A 22 7.79 -18.61 20.56
CA VAL A 22 7.61 -17.64 19.47
C VAL A 22 6.94 -18.33 18.29
N PHE A 23 5.77 -17.87 17.90
CA PHE A 23 5.06 -18.36 16.72
C PHE A 23 5.36 -17.51 15.50
N LEU A 24 5.90 -18.10 14.43
CA LEU A 24 6.22 -17.41 13.18
C LEU A 24 5.19 -17.74 12.11
N THR A 25 4.51 -16.73 11.58
CA THR A 25 3.56 -16.87 10.46
C THR A 25 3.82 -15.82 9.40
N SER A 26 3.47 -16.11 8.15
CA SER A 26 3.63 -15.19 7.04
C SER A 26 2.46 -15.22 6.08
N ASP A 27 2.29 -14.11 5.38
CA ASP A 27 1.56 -14.06 4.13
C ASP A 27 2.39 -14.74 3.02
N HIS A 28 1.84 -14.82 1.81
CA HIS A 28 2.53 -15.23 0.60
C HIS A 28 3.28 -14.05 -0.04
N VAL A 29 4.44 -13.73 0.53
CA VAL A 29 5.29 -12.58 0.14
C VAL A 29 6.05 -12.87 -1.15
N GLY A 30 6.70 -14.04 -1.22
CA GLY A 30 7.50 -14.49 -2.35
C GLY A 30 6.88 -15.71 -3.02
N SER A 31 7.45 -16.88 -2.74
CA SER A 31 6.90 -18.16 -3.16
C SER A 31 6.72 -19.07 -1.95
N GLU A 32 5.81 -20.04 -2.05
CA GLU A 32 5.52 -20.96 -0.96
C GLU A 32 6.79 -21.60 -0.36
N SER A 33 7.68 -22.09 -1.22
CA SER A 33 8.94 -22.72 -0.79
C SER A 33 9.95 -21.73 -0.24
N ASN A 34 10.04 -20.53 -0.82
CA ASN A 34 10.98 -19.50 -0.35
C ASN A 34 10.59 -19.00 1.04
N ASP A 35 9.32 -18.66 1.22
CA ASP A 35 8.86 -18.03 2.46
C ASP A 35 8.85 -19.04 3.60
N ARG A 36 8.51 -20.32 3.30
CA ARG A 36 8.68 -21.40 4.28
C ARG A 36 10.14 -21.57 4.71
N ALA A 37 11.07 -21.61 3.75
CA ALA A 37 12.50 -21.74 4.05
C ALA A 37 13.03 -20.54 4.85
N MET A 38 12.54 -19.33 4.58
CA MET A 38 12.84 -18.12 5.35
C MET A 38 12.37 -18.27 6.81
N LEU A 39 11.12 -18.67 7.05
CA LEU A 39 10.59 -18.84 8.40
C LEU A 39 11.35 -19.93 9.18
N GLU A 40 11.68 -21.05 8.53
CA GLU A 40 12.47 -22.14 9.14
C GLU A 40 13.89 -21.68 9.48
N GLU A 41 14.55 -20.92 8.61
CA GLU A 41 15.89 -20.40 8.89
C GLU A 41 15.87 -19.36 10.02
N VAL A 42 14.88 -18.47 10.05
CA VAL A 42 14.69 -17.52 11.16
C VAL A 42 14.44 -18.26 12.47
N ALA A 43 13.59 -19.30 12.49
CA ALA A 43 13.34 -20.13 13.67
C ALA A 43 14.63 -20.76 14.20
N ASN A 44 15.42 -21.38 13.32
CA ASN A 44 16.72 -21.97 13.67
C ASN A 44 17.68 -20.93 14.27
N PHE A 45 17.76 -19.72 13.68
CA PHE A 45 18.59 -18.66 14.23
C PHE A 45 18.08 -18.15 15.58
N ILE A 46 16.77 -18.08 15.80
CA ILE A 46 16.20 -17.70 17.11
C ILE A 46 16.66 -18.67 18.19
N GLU A 47 16.55 -19.98 17.94
CA GLU A 47 16.94 -21.01 18.90
C GLU A 47 18.45 -21.02 19.15
N GLU A 48 19.25 -20.93 18.08
CA GLU A 48 20.72 -20.89 18.15
C GLU A 48 21.22 -19.67 18.94
N LEU A 49 20.76 -18.47 18.58
CA LEU A 49 21.24 -17.21 19.14
C LEU A 49 20.71 -16.95 20.55
N SER A 50 19.51 -17.45 20.87
CA SER A 50 18.96 -17.35 22.23
C SER A 50 19.60 -18.34 23.21
N GLY A 51 20.29 -19.36 22.70
CA GLY A 51 20.84 -20.46 23.50
C GLY A 51 19.75 -21.35 24.11
N GLY A 52 18.63 -21.53 23.38
CA GLY A 52 17.47 -22.31 23.82
C GLY A 52 16.56 -21.61 24.85
N ARG A 53 16.73 -20.30 25.08
CA ARG A 53 15.79 -19.51 25.91
C ARG A 53 14.48 -19.20 25.19
N VAL A 54 14.54 -19.18 23.87
CA VAL A 54 13.40 -18.91 22.99
C VAL A 54 13.24 -20.12 22.07
N ASP A 55 12.03 -20.67 22.04
CA ASP A 55 11.63 -21.81 21.20
C ASP A 55 10.73 -21.30 20.07
N ALA A 56 11.09 -21.58 18.82
CA ALA A 56 10.42 -20.98 17.66
C ALA A 56 9.60 -22.02 16.90
N VAL A 57 8.29 -21.76 16.76
CA VAL A 57 7.36 -22.63 16.04
C VAL A 57 6.94 -21.95 14.75
N VAL A 58 7.23 -22.59 13.62
CA VAL A 58 6.74 -22.15 12.31
C VAL A 58 5.30 -22.62 12.13
N ASP A 59 4.43 -21.68 11.76
CA ASP A 59 3.04 -21.95 11.40
C ASP A 59 2.95 -22.95 10.24
N SER A 60 2.27 -24.07 10.48
CA SER A 60 2.08 -25.11 9.46
C SER A 60 1.28 -24.62 8.25
N ASN A 61 0.48 -23.56 8.40
CA ASN A 61 -0.33 -22.97 7.34
C ASN A 61 0.37 -21.78 6.63
N ALA A 62 1.57 -21.38 7.06
CA ALA A 62 2.33 -20.31 6.40
C ALA A 62 3.23 -20.86 5.28
N PRO A 63 3.50 -20.11 4.20
CA PRO A 63 2.89 -18.83 3.89
C PRO A 63 1.45 -18.99 3.42
N GLY A 64 0.60 -18.01 3.71
CA GLY A 64 -0.75 -17.97 3.17
C GLY A 64 -1.64 -16.92 3.82
N PRO A 65 -2.76 -16.57 3.18
CA PRO A 65 -3.62 -15.48 3.61
C PRO A 65 -4.21 -15.72 4.99
N GLY A 66 -4.39 -14.66 5.78
CA GLY A 66 -4.94 -14.74 7.14
C GLY A 66 -3.87 -14.91 8.23
N GLU A 67 -2.61 -14.64 7.88
CA GLU A 67 -1.45 -14.60 8.75
C GLU A 67 -1.63 -13.70 9.97
N GLY A 68 -2.31 -12.55 9.83
CA GLY A 68 -2.67 -11.70 10.96
C GLY A 68 -3.56 -12.40 11.97
N THR A 69 -4.62 -13.06 11.49
CA THR A 69 -5.55 -13.84 12.33
C THR A 69 -4.83 -15.01 13.02
N ARG A 70 -4.01 -15.76 12.27
CA ARG A 70 -3.25 -16.89 12.84
C ARG A 70 -2.25 -16.43 13.91
N ALA A 71 -1.62 -15.27 13.74
CA ALA A 71 -0.76 -14.68 14.77
C ALA A 71 -1.53 -14.40 16.07
N ILE A 72 -2.70 -13.77 15.97
CA ILE A 72 -3.48 -13.44 17.18
C ILE A 72 -4.15 -14.67 17.83
N GLU A 73 -4.43 -15.72 17.08
CA GLU A 73 -5.05 -16.96 17.59
C GLU A 73 -4.06 -17.99 18.17
N SER A 74 -2.77 -17.87 17.87
CA SER A 74 -1.72 -18.78 18.39
C SER A 74 -1.74 -18.88 19.93
N SER A 75 -1.36 -20.02 20.49
CA SER A 75 -1.22 -20.16 21.96
C SER A 75 0.18 -19.77 22.48
N SER A 76 1.11 -19.39 21.59
CA SER A 76 2.48 -19.00 21.97
C SER A 76 2.52 -17.67 22.72
N ASP A 77 3.58 -17.48 23.51
CA ASP A 77 3.81 -16.27 24.30
C ASP A 77 3.97 -15.02 23.42
N VAL A 78 4.66 -15.21 22.29
CA VAL A 78 4.96 -14.16 21.30
C VAL A 78 4.53 -14.63 19.93
N SER A 79 3.94 -13.74 19.14
CA SER A 79 3.60 -14.01 17.74
C SER A 79 4.30 -13.03 16.80
N VAL A 80 4.88 -13.55 15.73
CA VAL A 80 5.63 -12.79 14.72
C VAL A 80 4.93 -12.92 13.38
N ASN A 81 4.48 -11.80 12.84
CA ASN A 81 3.71 -11.71 11.62
C ASN A 81 4.56 -11.13 10.49
N PHE A 82 4.86 -11.93 9.46
CA PHE A 82 5.64 -11.50 8.29
C PHE A 82 4.69 -11.14 7.14
N ALA A 83 4.59 -9.86 6.81
CA ALA A 83 3.82 -9.40 5.66
C ALA A 83 4.30 -8.04 5.18
N ALA A 84 3.90 -7.66 3.96
CA ALA A 84 3.99 -6.27 3.54
C ALA A 84 2.99 -5.42 4.34
N ALA A 85 3.27 -4.13 4.52
CA ALA A 85 2.39 -3.24 5.26
C ALA A 85 0.99 -3.18 4.62
N CYS A 86 0.00 -3.73 5.32
CA CYS A 86 -1.40 -3.74 4.92
C CYS A 86 -2.24 -3.15 6.05
N ALA A 87 -2.95 -2.04 5.79
CA ALA A 87 -3.67 -1.31 6.83
C ALA A 87 -4.67 -2.17 7.61
N GLY A 88 -5.36 -3.10 6.93
CA GLY A 88 -6.30 -4.03 7.58
C GLY A 88 -5.60 -5.02 8.51
N ASN A 89 -4.49 -5.62 8.07
CA ASN A 89 -3.69 -6.51 8.90
C ASN A 89 -3.12 -5.76 10.12
N LEU A 90 -2.56 -4.56 9.91
CA LEU A 90 -2.06 -3.73 11.00
C LEU A 90 -3.16 -3.37 12.02
N ASP A 91 -4.39 -3.07 11.57
CA ASP A 91 -5.53 -2.81 12.46
C ASP A 91 -5.88 -4.05 13.31
N ILE A 92 -5.90 -5.23 12.71
CA ILE A 92 -6.18 -6.50 13.41
C ILE A 92 -5.15 -6.76 14.51
N LEU A 93 -3.85 -6.64 14.17
CA LEU A 93 -2.76 -6.84 15.13
C LEU A 93 -2.82 -5.81 16.27
N ALA A 94 -3.00 -4.53 15.94
CA ALA A 94 -3.08 -3.44 16.91
C ALA A 94 -4.28 -3.58 17.86
N ARG A 95 -5.46 -3.88 17.32
CA ARG A 95 -6.69 -4.08 18.11
C ARG A 95 -6.54 -5.24 19.07
N TYR A 96 -5.92 -6.34 18.63
CA TYR A 96 -5.71 -7.48 19.51
C TYR A 96 -4.66 -7.20 20.59
N SER A 97 -3.51 -6.64 20.20
CA SER A 97 -2.39 -6.33 21.10
C SER A 97 -2.78 -5.34 22.22
N SER A 98 -3.61 -4.36 21.91
CA SER A 98 -4.09 -3.38 22.91
C SER A 98 -5.08 -3.96 23.91
N ALA A 99 -5.78 -5.03 23.54
CA ALA A 99 -6.82 -5.65 24.36
C ALA A 99 -6.35 -6.90 25.12
N ASN A 100 -5.13 -7.41 24.84
CA ASN A 100 -4.63 -8.67 25.38
C ASN A 100 -3.14 -8.55 25.74
N ASP A 101 -2.66 -9.37 26.67
CA ASP A 101 -1.26 -9.34 27.13
C ASP A 101 -0.27 -10.07 26.19
N LYS A 102 -0.73 -10.56 25.03
CA LYS A 102 0.14 -11.27 24.08
C LYS A 102 1.05 -10.27 23.37
N GLN A 103 2.36 -10.56 23.35
CA GLN A 103 3.31 -9.79 22.56
C GLN A 103 3.19 -10.10 21.07
N ILE A 104 3.07 -9.05 20.25
CA ILE A 104 3.03 -9.16 18.79
C ILE A 104 4.19 -8.38 18.18
N ILE A 105 4.89 -9.02 17.24
CA ILE A 105 5.97 -8.42 16.46
C ILE A 105 5.58 -8.49 14.97
N PHE A 106 5.54 -7.35 14.29
CA PHE A 106 5.30 -7.28 12.86
C PHE A 106 6.64 -7.18 12.10
N VAL A 107 6.90 -8.10 11.17
CA VAL A 107 8.06 -8.02 10.27
C VAL A 107 7.56 -7.46 8.94
N ASN A 108 7.87 -6.18 8.71
CA ASN A 108 7.53 -5.49 7.46
C ASN A 108 8.44 -5.98 6.33
N THR A 109 7.93 -6.87 5.49
CA THR A 109 8.69 -7.41 4.36
C THR A 109 8.74 -6.47 3.16
N GLY A 110 8.01 -5.34 3.20
CA GLY A 110 8.02 -4.30 2.16
C GLY A 110 8.94 -3.12 2.47
N ASP A 111 9.13 -2.24 1.48
CA ASP A 111 9.91 -1.00 1.55
C ASP A 111 9.14 0.20 2.13
N TYR A 112 7.84 0.04 2.39
CA TYR A 112 7.01 1.04 3.04
C TYR A 112 7.54 1.37 4.44
N ASP A 113 8.12 2.56 4.63
CA ASP A 113 8.85 2.89 5.87
C ASP A 113 7.91 3.33 7.01
N LEU A 114 7.58 2.40 7.90
CA LEU A 114 6.70 2.65 9.05
C LEU A 114 7.19 3.75 10.00
N ASP A 115 8.49 4.11 9.97
CA ASP A 115 9.02 5.17 10.83
C ASP A 115 8.69 6.57 10.31
N ASN A 116 8.51 6.73 8.99
CA ASN A 116 8.47 8.03 8.32
C ASN A 116 7.17 8.27 7.54
N GLU A 117 6.48 7.21 7.13
CA GLU A 117 5.26 7.35 6.35
C GLU A 117 4.11 7.89 7.20
N SER A 118 3.44 8.91 6.65
CA SER A 118 2.35 9.61 7.35
C SER A 118 0.98 8.95 7.14
N TYR A 119 0.84 8.06 6.15
CA TYR A 119 -0.44 7.49 5.81
C TYR A 119 -0.33 6.19 5.01
N LEU A 120 -0.94 5.12 5.51
CA LEU A 120 -1.10 3.83 4.81
C LEU A 120 -2.56 3.63 4.41
N ARG A 121 -2.80 3.48 3.11
CA ARG A 121 -4.14 3.22 2.59
C ARG A 121 -4.65 1.81 2.87
N ARG A 122 -5.98 1.66 2.85
CA ARG A 122 -6.63 0.36 2.69
C ARG A 122 -6.02 -0.36 1.49
N ALA A 123 -5.69 -1.63 1.69
CA ALA A 123 -5.05 -2.45 0.66
C ALA A 123 -5.97 -2.64 -0.56
N TRP A 124 -5.33 -2.92 -1.69
CA TRP A 124 -5.98 -2.90 -3.01
C TRP A 124 -6.80 -4.14 -3.33
N ASP A 125 -6.58 -5.21 -2.60
CA ASP A 125 -7.27 -6.50 -2.70
C ASP A 125 -7.99 -6.84 -1.40
N ASP A 126 -8.05 -5.88 -0.47
CA ASP A 126 -8.70 -6.06 0.82
C ASP A 126 -10.19 -6.32 0.59
N ASN A 127 -10.63 -7.53 0.91
CA ASN A 127 -12.01 -7.97 0.85
C ASN A 127 -12.57 -8.32 2.23
N TYR A 128 -11.79 -8.08 3.29
CA TYR A 128 -12.12 -8.47 4.66
C TYR A 128 -12.38 -7.28 5.58
N SER A 129 -11.77 -6.11 5.32
CA SER A 129 -12.07 -4.88 6.07
C SER A 129 -13.41 -4.30 5.66
N SER A 130 -14.09 -3.65 6.63
CA SER A 130 -15.31 -2.87 6.39
C SER A 130 -15.13 -1.86 5.26
N SER A 131 -16.17 -1.65 4.46
CA SER A 131 -16.23 -0.59 3.44
C SER A 131 -16.07 0.83 4.01
N SER A 132 -16.24 1.01 5.32
CA SER A 132 -15.99 2.29 5.99
C SER A 132 -14.51 2.54 6.33
N PHE A 133 -13.67 1.51 6.29
CA PHE A 133 -12.23 1.63 6.58
C PHE A 133 -11.52 2.21 5.36
N ALA A 134 -10.77 3.30 5.55
CA ALA A 134 -10.04 3.96 4.46
C ALA A 134 -8.52 3.79 4.57
N GLY A 135 -7.99 3.58 5.78
CA GLY A 135 -6.56 3.39 6.02
C GLY A 135 -6.15 3.81 7.42
N LEU A 136 -4.84 4.04 7.60
CA LEU A 136 -4.21 4.42 8.86
C LEU A 136 -3.33 5.65 8.66
N ASN A 137 -3.47 6.64 9.53
CA ASN A 137 -2.50 7.73 9.67
C ASN A 137 -1.33 7.25 10.54
N THR A 138 -0.11 7.67 10.19
CA THR A 138 1.13 7.38 10.92
C THR A 138 1.22 5.92 11.39
N PRO A 139 1.16 4.94 10.48
CA PRO A 139 0.95 3.52 10.80
C PRO A 139 1.98 2.95 11.79
N GLY A 140 3.24 3.38 11.76
CA GLY A 140 4.22 2.94 12.77
C GLY A 140 3.96 3.50 14.16
N GLU A 141 3.44 4.73 14.28
CA GLU A 141 2.97 5.25 15.58
C GLU A 141 1.77 4.46 16.08
N PHE A 142 0.80 4.20 15.21
CA PHE A 142 -0.38 3.40 15.52
C PHE A 142 0.00 2.03 16.12
N LEU A 143 0.90 1.29 15.45
CA LEU A 143 1.40 0.00 15.96
C LEU A 143 2.12 0.13 17.31
N ARG A 144 3.06 1.08 17.44
CA ARG A 144 3.83 1.24 18.69
C ARG A 144 2.95 1.61 19.87
N ARG A 145 1.91 2.43 19.66
CA ARG A 145 0.97 2.81 20.72
C ARG A 145 0.06 1.64 21.11
N SER A 146 -0.33 0.80 20.15
CA SER A 146 -1.15 -0.39 20.43
C SER A 146 -0.40 -1.57 21.06
N GLY A 147 0.92 -1.46 21.27
CA GLY A 147 1.75 -2.54 21.84
C GLY A 147 2.41 -3.46 20.82
N VAL A 148 2.28 -3.16 19.52
CA VAL A 148 2.90 -3.96 18.45
C VAL A 148 4.29 -3.40 18.15
N ASP A 149 5.31 -4.23 18.34
CA ASP A 149 6.65 -3.95 17.85
C ASP A 149 6.76 -4.25 16.36
N TYR A 150 7.69 -3.61 15.64
CA TYR A 150 7.96 -4.01 14.26
C TYR A 150 9.45 -3.99 13.89
N ILE A 151 9.78 -4.76 12.84
CA ILE A 151 11.11 -4.94 12.26
C ILE A 151 11.01 -4.62 10.77
N GLN A 152 11.96 -3.84 10.23
CA GLN A 152 11.95 -3.40 8.82
C GLN A 152 13.20 -3.92 8.07
N PRO A 153 13.26 -5.21 7.68
CA PRO A 153 14.41 -5.79 6.97
C PRO A 153 14.75 -5.04 5.67
N VAL A 154 13.77 -4.66 4.85
CA VAL A 154 14.04 -3.96 3.58
C VAL A 154 14.62 -2.57 3.80
N LYS A 155 14.22 -1.86 4.86
CA LYS A 155 14.84 -0.59 5.24
C LYS A 155 16.33 -0.74 5.56
N LYS A 156 16.72 -1.85 6.19
CA LYS A 156 18.13 -2.13 6.54
C LYS A 156 18.94 -2.71 5.38
N TYR A 157 18.31 -3.54 4.55
CA TYR A 157 18.91 -4.25 3.42
C TYR A 157 18.14 -3.98 2.13
N PRO A 158 18.14 -2.74 1.62
CA PRO A 158 17.33 -2.37 0.45
C PRO A 158 17.76 -3.10 -0.83
N ASP A 159 19.04 -3.51 -0.92
CA ASP A 159 19.60 -4.29 -2.02
C ASP A 159 19.11 -5.74 -2.09
N LYS A 160 18.43 -6.19 -1.02
CA LYS A 160 17.86 -7.54 -0.91
C LYS A 160 16.38 -7.60 -1.26
N ALA A 161 15.76 -6.45 -1.55
CA ALA A 161 14.40 -6.38 -2.03
C ALA A 161 14.32 -6.49 -3.56
N SER A 162 13.32 -7.21 -4.04
CA SER A 162 12.95 -7.25 -5.45
C SER A 162 11.61 -6.52 -5.59
N GLY A 163 11.57 -5.45 -6.39
CA GLY A 163 10.35 -4.64 -6.56
C GLY A 163 9.82 -4.04 -5.25
N GLY A 164 10.72 -3.69 -4.32
CA GLY A 164 10.36 -3.11 -3.02
C GLY A 164 9.97 -4.13 -1.95
N THR A 165 10.00 -5.43 -2.24
CA THR A 165 9.61 -6.48 -1.27
C THR A 165 10.72 -7.51 -1.08
N TYR A 166 10.88 -8.01 0.16
CA TYR A 166 11.79 -9.09 0.51
C TYR A 166 11.20 -10.46 0.11
N THR A 167 11.27 -10.78 -1.17
CA THR A 167 10.68 -11.99 -1.77
C THR A 167 11.66 -13.15 -1.95
N SER A 168 12.91 -12.99 -1.51
CA SER A 168 13.98 -13.98 -1.71
C SER A 168 14.83 -14.09 -0.46
N SER A 169 14.77 -15.26 0.15
CA SER A 169 15.44 -15.57 1.41
C SER A 169 16.96 -15.33 1.30
N ASP A 170 17.53 -14.67 2.30
CA ASP A 170 18.94 -14.33 2.43
C ASP A 170 19.32 -14.50 3.91
N SER A 171 20.28 -15.39 4.15
CA SER A 171 20.67 -15.80 5.49
C SER A 171 21.11 -14.64 6.39
N ASN A 172 21.72 -13.57 5.84
CA ASN A 172 22.11 -12.41 6.65
C ASN A 172 20.89 -11.59 7.11
N VAL A 173 19.90 -11.46 6.24
CA VAL A 173 18.64 -10.77 6.55
C VAL A 173 17.84 -11.61 7.57
N ASN A 174 17.77 -12.92 7.39
CA ASN A 174 17.09 -13.84 8.31
C ASN A 174 17.72 -13.82 9.70
N LYS A 175 19.06 -13.84 9.76
CA LYS A 175 19.79 -13.69 11.01
C LYS A 175 19.50 -12.35 11.70
N PHE A 176 19.47 -11.26 10.93
CA PHE A 176 19.11 -9.94 11.47
C PHE A 176 17.67 -9.93 12.04
N ILE A 177 16.71 -10.53 11.32
CA ILE A 177 15.33 -10.63 11.80
C ILE A 177 15.29 -11.42 13.12
N ALA A 178 15.96 -12.57 13.20
CA ALA A 178 16.06 -13.37 14.42
C ALA A 178 16.66 -12.58 15.61
N GLU A 179 17.76 -11.86 15.39
CA GLU A 179 18.39 -11.00 16.41
C GLU A 179 17.42 -9.92 16.93
N GLU A 180 16.69 -9.27 16.03
CA GLU A 180 15.72 -8.23 16.39
C GLU A 180 14.44 -8.79 17.05
N ILE A 181 14.04 -10.03 16.72
CA ILE A 181 12.98 -10.75 17.44
C ILE A 181 13.43 -11.02 18.87
N ILE A 182 14.58 -11.67 19.10
CA ILE A 182 15.09 -11.98 20.44
C ILE A 182 15.18 -10.71 21.30
N LYS A 183 15.70 -9.62 20.73
CA LYS A 183 15.82 -8.34 21.41
C LYS A 183 14.47 -7.80 21.90
N ARG A 184 13.41 -7.95 21.10
CA ARG A 184 12.04 -7.53 21.45
C ARG A 184 11.37 -8.48 22.43
N VAL A 185 11.62 -9.78 22.33
CA VAL A 185 11.20 -10.76 23.35
C VAL A 185 11.76 -10.38 24.72
N ASP A 186 13.04 -10.00 24.77
CA ASP A 186 13.70 -9.59 26.03
C ASP A 186 13.26 -8.18 26.49
N ASN A 187 12.67 -7.35 25.61
CA ASN A 187 12.27 -5.96 25.90
C ASN A 187 10.93 -5.63 25.21
N PRO A 188 9.81 -6.20 25.68
CA PRO A 188 8.52 -6.06 25.01
C PRO A 188 8.00 -4.63 25.08
N ASN A 189 7.35 -4.18 24.01
CA ASN A 189 6.50 -3.00 24.06
C ASN A 189 5.27 -3.26 24.96
N THR A 190 5.10 -2.44 25.99
CA THR A 190 4.03 -2.56 26.97
C THR A 190 2.93 -1.51 26.81
N ASN A 191 2.97 -0.71 25.75
CA ASN A 191 1.85 0.18 25.42
C ASN A 191 0.62 -0.64 25.03
N ASN A 192 -0.57 -0.09 25.27
CA ASN A 192 -1.84 -0.73 24.96
C ASN A 192 -2.88 0.29 24.49
N ASP A 193 -2.42 1.43 23.98
CA ASP A 193 -3.24 2.54 23.55
C ASP A 193 -3.65 2.34 22.09
N TYR A 194 -4.87 1.85 21.89
CA TYR A 194 -5.51 1.74 20.60
C TYR A 194 -6.10 3.09 20.19
N ASP A 195 -5.30 3.92 19.52
CA ASP A 195 -5.73 5.26 19.12
C ASP A 195 -6.62 5.22 17.86
N ASP A 196 -7.94 5.14 18.07
CA ASP A 196 -8.96 5.22 17.03
C ASP A 196 -8.86 6.49 16.17
N SER A 197 -8.24 7.58 16.66
CA SER A 197 -8.09 8.82 15.87
C SER A 197 -7.08 8.69 14.73
N LEU A 198 -6.21 7.69 14.79
CA LEU A 198 -5.27 7.36 13.70
C LEU A 198 -5.93 6.48 12.62
N ILE A 199 -7.16 6.00 12.83
CA ILE A 199 -7.89 5.22 11.83
C ILE A 199 -8.68 6.15 10.93
N LEU A 200 -8.34 6.13 9.64
CA LEU A 200 -9.08 6.88 8.64
C LEU A 200 -10.34 6.11 8.24
N ARG A 201 -11.48 6.78 8.32
CA ARG A 201 -12.78 6.23 7.91
C ARG A 201 -13.42 7.09 6.83
N HIS A 202 -14.22 6.44 6.00
CA HIS A 202 -15.11 7.13 5.08
C HIS A 202 -16.31 7.68 5.86
N GLY A 203 -16.46 9.02 5.90
CA GLY A 203 -17.66 9.70 6.36
C GLY A 203 -18.83 9.56 5.38
N LEU A 204 -18.55 9.46 4.07
CA LEU A 204 -19.51 9.07 3.04
C LEU A 204 -19.25 7.63 2.59
N HIS A 205 -20.26 6.77 2.63
CA HIS A 205 -20.08 5.37 2.22
C HIS A 205 -19.62 5.25 0.75
N PRO A 206 -18.58 4.45 0.42
CA PRO A 206 -18.04 4.35 -0.94
C PRO A 206 -19.07 3.96 -2.01
N SER A 207 -20.10 3.19 -1.65
CA SER A 207 -21.17 2.84 -2.59
C SER A 207 -21.94 4.04 -3.12
N THR A 208 -22.00 5.16 -2.38
CA THR A 208 -22.67 6.39 -2.84
C THR A 208 -21.88 7.04 -3.97
N MET A 209 -20.54 7.08 -3.85
CA MET A 209 -19.65 7.51 -4.93
C MET A 209 -19.71 6.51 -6.09
N ALA A 210 -19.65 5.21 -5.83
CA ALA A 210 -19.70 4.18 -6.86
C ALA A 210 -21.00 4.22 -7.69
N GLN A 211 -22.14 4.52 -7.05
CA GLN A 211 -23.41 4.75 -7.73
C GLN A 211 -23.35 5.98 -8.64
N ALA A 212 -22.78 7.10 -8.15
CA ALA A 212 -22.58 8.30 -8.97
C ALA A 212 -21.67 8.02 -10.17
N SER A 213 -20.58 7.29 -9.95
CA SER A 213 -19.68 6.81 -11.01
C SER A 213 -20.40 5.95 -12.05
N SER A 214 -21.23 5.01 -11.60
CA SER A 214 -22.04 4.16 -12.47
C SER A 214 -23.05 4.95 -13.29
N ASP A 215 -23.75 5.91 -12.66
CA ASP A 215 -24.70 6.80 -13.32
C ASP A 215 -24.02 7.62 -14.42
N LEU A 216 -22.80 8.13 -14.16
CA LEU A 216 -22.02 8.88 -15.14
C LEU A 216 -21.67 8.05 -16.37
N ILE A 217 -21.19 6.82 -16.16
CA ILE A 217 -20.82 5.92 -17.24
C ILE A 217 -22.04 5.50 -18.07
N ALA A 218 -23.18 5.29 -17.43
CA ALA A 218 -24.41 4.88 -18.09
C ALA A 218 -25.07 5.99 -18.94
N ASN A 219 -24.82 7.27 -18.61
CA ASN A 219 -25.47 8.41 -19.24
C ASN A 219 -25.01 8.62 -20.70
N ASN A 220 -23.79 8.21 -21.07
CA ASN A 220 -23.16 8.45 -22.38
C ASN A 220 -23.05 9.95 -22.78
N ASP A 221 -23.36 10.88 -21.88
CA ASP A 221 -23.09 12.32 -22.05
C ASP A 221 -21.58 12.57 -21.90
N THR A 222 -20.94 13.09 -22.94
CA THR A 222 -19.51 13.42 -22.94
C THR A 222 -19.22 14.86 -22.52
N ALA A 223 -20.25 15.69 -22.35
CA ALA A 223 -20.13 17.06 -21.84
C ALA A 223 -20.22 17.15 -20.31
N PHE A 224 -20.73 16.10 -19.67
CA PHE A 224 -20.87 15.96 -18.22
C PHE A 224 -21.61 17.13 -17.51
N ASN A 225 -22.65 17.67 -18.16
CA ASN A 225 -23.42 18.81 -17.63
C ASN A 225 -24.53 18.40 -16.64
N GLY A 226 -24.77 17.10 -16.50
CA GLY A 226 -25.82 16.55 -15.65
C GLY A 226 -25.41 16.38 -14.18
N THR A 227 -26.29 15.71 -13.45
CA THR A 227 -26.02 15.22 -12.09
C THR A 227 -26.04 13.71 -12.05
N TYR A 228 -25.19 13.11 -11.23
CA TYR A 228 -24.96 11.68 -11.12
C TYR A 228 -25.08 11.29 -9.65
N ASN A 229 -26.13 10.52 -9.31
CA ASN A 229 -26.55 10.31 -7.92
C ASN A 229 -26.63 11.61 -7.09
N GLY A 230 -27.11 12.70 -7.71
CA GLY A 230 -27.23 14.02 -7.08
C GLY A 230 -25.96 14.88 -7.07
N TYR A 231 -24.82 14.38 -7.53
CA TYR A 231 -23.56 15.12 -7.61
C TYR A 231 -23.31 15.71 -9.00
N THR A 232 -22.73 16.89 -9.08
CA THR A 232 -22.17 17.40 -10.35
C THR A 232 -20.93 16.60 -10.76
N ALA A 233 -20.51 16.71 -12.02
CA ALA A 233 -19.27 16.08 -12.48
C ALA A 233 -18.03 16.54 -11.69
N SER A 234 -17.95 17.81 -11.30
CA SER A 234 -16.89 18.32 -10.42
C SER A 234 -16.93 17.68 -9.03
N GLN A 235 -18.10 17.58 -8.41
CA GLN A 235 -18.24 16.91 -7.11
C GLN A 235 -17.86 15.44 -7.17
N LEU A 236 -18.27 14.73 -8.23
CA LEU A 236 -17.89 13.34 -8.44
C LEU A 236 -16.38 13.20 -8.70
N LEU A 237 -15.77 14.11 -9.46
CA LEU A 237 -14.33 14.14 -9.67
C LEU A 237 -13.60 14.31 -8.33
N TYR A 238 -14.09 15.16 -7.44
CA TYR A 238 -13.50 15.32 -6.10
C TYR A 238 -13.60 14.05 -5.25
N LEU A 239 -14.79 13.41 -5.21
CA LEU A 239 -15.00 12.16 -4.47
C LEU A 239 -14.06 11.06 -4.96
N THR A 240 -14.05 10.82 -6.28
CA THR A 240 -13.23 9.78 -6.89
C THR A 240 -11.75 10.08 -6.73
N SER A 241 -11.32 11.34 -6.87
CA SER A 241 -9.94 11.76 -6.63
C SER A 241 -9.52 11.56 -5.16
N SER A 242 -10.40 11.90 -4.22
CA SER A 242 -10.16 11.68 -2.79
C SER A 242 -10.00 10.20 -2.49
N TYR A 243 -10.93 9.37 -2.95
CA TYR A 243 -10.90 7.91 -2.76
C TYR A 243 -9.68 7.26 -3.40
N LEU A 244 -9.37 7.59 -4.66
CA LEU A 244 -8.24 7.03 -5.41
C LEU A 244 -6.90 7.39 -4.78
N ASN A 245 -6.74 8.62 -4.28
CA ASN A 245 -5.53 9.05 -3.58
C ASN A 245 -5.45 8.51 -2.12
N GLY A 246 -6.37 7.64 -1.70
CA GLY A 246 -6.38 7.09 -0.34
C GLY A 246 -6.82 8.10 0.70
N ASN A 247 -7.73 9.01 0.41
CA ASN A 247 -8.34 9.85 1.45
C ASN A 247 -9.68 9.25 1.87
N GLY A 248 -10.08 9.53 3.11
CA GLY A 248 -11.44 9.28 3.56
C GLY A 248 -12.41 10.07 2.68
N LEU A 249 -13.56 9.46 2.39
CA LEU A 249 -14.62 10.16 1.67
C LEU A 249 -15.41 10.98 2.70
N SER A 250 -15.72 12.23 2.39
CA SER A 250 -16.58 13.09 3.21
C SER A 250 -17.73 13.63 2.36
N ASP A 251 -18.69 14.27 3.01
CA ASP A 251 -19.68 15.08 2.30
C ASP A 251 -18.95 16.13 1.45
N VAL A 252 -19.32 16.22 0.17
CA VAL A 252 -18.69 17.17 -0.75
C VAL A 252 -19.24 18.57 -0.59
N GLY A 253 -18.31 19.54 -0.58
CA GLY A 253 -18.65 20.95 -0.74
C GLY A 253 -19.15 21.28 -2.15
N ASP A 254 -19.48 22.54 -2.35
CA ASP A 254 -19.88 23.08 -3.64
C ASP A 254 -18.65 23.37 -4.51
N TYR A 255 -18.10 22.34 -5.15
CA TYR A 255 -16.97 22.47 -6.07
C TYR A 255 -17.44 22.94 -7.45
N GLY A 256 -16.93 24.10 -7.88
CA GLY A 256 -17.25 24.69 -9.17
C GLY A 256 -16.78 23.88 -10.38
N SER A 257 -17.39 24.17 -11.53
CA SER A 257 -16.93 23.71 -12.84
C SER A 257 -15.56 24.32 -13.21
N PRO A 258 -14.79 23.67 -14.10
CA PRO A 258 -13.59 24.25 -14.70
C PRO A 258 -13.94 25.52 -15.50
N ASP A 259 -13.00 26.47 -15.63
CA ASP A 259 -13.25 27.72 -16.38
C ASP A 259 -13.19 27.48 -17.89
N SER A 260 -12.29 26.60 -18.31
CA SER A 260 -11.97 26.33 -19.71
C SER A 260 -11.50 24.88 -19.84
N PRO A 261 -12.41 23.89 -19.65
CA PRO A 261 -12.03 22.48 -19.61
C PRO A 261 -11.30 22.06 -20.90
N GLU A 262 -10.11 21.48 -20.75
CA GLU A 262 -9.34 20.96 -21.88
C GLU A 262 -10.10 19.75 -22.47
N GLU A 263 -10.54 19.88 -23.71
CA GLU A 263 -11.33 18.86 -24.41
C GLU A 263 -10.50 17.60 -24.74
N TYR A 264 -9.23 17.76 -25.10
CA TYR A 264 -8.37 16.67 -25.57
C TYR A 264 -7.12 16.49 -24.71
N SER A 265 -6.93 15.29 -24.15
CA SER A 265 -5.65 14.95 -23.52
C SER A 265 -4.52 14.84 -24.54
N GLN A 266 -3.36 15.39 -24.19
CA GLN A 266 -2.17 15.45 -25.02
C GLN A 266 -1.10 14.52 -24.43
N PHE A 267 -0.49 13.69 -25.27
CA PHE A 267 0.56 12.73 -24.89
C PHE A 267 0.16 11.69 -23.80
N ALA A 268 -1.14 11.56 -23.52
CA ALA A 268 -1.65 10.54 -22.59
C ALA A 268 -1.28 9.12 -23.05
N LYS A 269 -0.96 8.26 -22.08
CA LYS A 269 -0.65 6.84 -22.30
C LYS A 269 -1.95 6.05 -22.54
N ASN A 270 -1.83 4.86 -23.14
CA ASN A 270 -2.96 3.95 -23.34
C ASN A 270 -3.38 3.24 -22.04
N SER A 271 -2.45 3.14 -21.08
CA SER A 271 -2.72 2.60 -19.76
C SER A 271 -1.88 3.32 -18.71
N TYR A 272 -2.36 3.25 -17.47
CA TYR A 272 -1.74 3.83 -16.30
C TYR A 272 -1.77 2.81 -15.17
N THR A 273 -0.67 2.70 -14.44
CA THR A 273 -0.60 1.84 -13.27
C THR A 273 -1.42 2.40 -12.13
N ILE A 274 -1.67 1.59 -11.10
CA ILE A 274 -2.27 2.04 -9.85
C ILE A 274 -1.57 3.25 -9.25
N TYR A 275 -0.24 3.21 -9.20
CA TYR A 275 0.55 4.33 -8.69
C TYR A 275 0.37 5.60 -9.53
N ASP A 276 0.15 5.45 -10.85
CA ASP A 276 -0.07 6.58 -11.73
C ASP A 276 -1.42 7.26 -11.45
N TYR A 277 -2.52 6.51 -11.46
CA TYR A 277 -3.83 7.13 -11.24
C TYR A 277 -4.06 7.58 -9.80
N MET A 278 -3.40 6.98 -8.81
CA MET A 278 -3.36 7.53 -7.45
C MET A 278 -2.69 8.90 -7.41
N LYS A 279 -1.53 9.04 -8.07
CA LYS A 279 -0.81 10.33 -8.13
C LYS A 279 -1.61 11.38 -8.88
N MET A 280 -2.21 11.02 -10.02
CA MET A 280 -3.12 11.91 -10.75
C MET A 280 -4.29 12.36 -9.87
N ALA A 281 -4.91 11.43 -9.13
CA ALA A 281 -5.98 11.73 -8.18
C ALA A 281 -5.53 12.68 -7.06
N GLY A 282 -4.32 12.50 -6.54
CA GLY A 282 -3.74 13.43 -5.57
C GLY A 282 -3.55 14.84 -6.14
N ILE A 283 -3.05 14.97 -7.37
CA ILE A 283 -2.90 16.27 -8.05
C ILE A 283 -4.27 16.95 -8.21
N VAL A 284 -5.28 16.22 -8.68
CA VAL A 284 -6.65 16.75 -8.86
C VAL A 284 -7.23 17.19 -7.52
N LYS A 285 -7.17 16.33 -6.49
CA LYS A 285 -7.70 16.65 -5.16
C LYS A 285 -7.07 17.92 -4.60
N SER A 286 -5.73 18.02 -4.60
CA SER A 286 -5.01 19.19 -4.09
C SER A 286 -5.39 20.46 -4.85
N TYR A 287 -5.48 20.40 -6.18
CA TYR A 287 -5.95 21.54 -6.97
C TYR A 287 -7.36 21.97 -6.55
N MET A 288 -8.28 21.02 -6.40
CA MET A 288 -9.66 21.31 -6.04
C MET A 288 -9.78 21.90 -4.64
N ASP A 289 -9.04 21.37 -3.66
CA ASP A 289 -8.98 21.91 -2.29
C ASP A 289 -8.47 23.37 -2.27
N GLU A 290 -7.49 23.70 -3.12
CA GLU A 290 -6.92 25.05 -3.20
C GLU A 290 -7.83 26.04 -3.95
N ASN A 291 -8.50 25.59 -5.01
CA ASN A 291 -9.19 26.47 -5.95
C ASN A 291 -10.73 26.44 -5.84
N ASN A 292 -11.28 25.54 -5.01
CA ASN A 292 -12.73 25.29 -4.86
C ASN A 292 -13.46 25.02 -6.19
N LYS A 293 -12.75 24.47 -7.19
CA LYS A 293 -13.28 24.10 -8.49
C LYS A 293 -12.43 23.02 -9.16
N ALA A 294 -13.01 22.30 -10.10
CA ALA A 294 -12.28 21.29 -10.87
C ALA A 294 -11.22 21.93 -11.81
N PRO A 295 -10.09 21.24 -12.05
CA PRO A 295 -9.07 21.72 -12.98
C PRO A 295 -9.54 21.59 -14.43
N ASP A 296 -9.06 22.50 -15.28
CA ASP A 296 -9.23 22.38 -16.73
C ASP A 296 -8.48 21.15 -17.29
N SER A 297 -7.31 20.87 -16.71
CA SER A 297 -6.46 19.71 -16.97
C SER A 297 -5.41 19.57 -15.85
N ILE A 298 -4.69 18.43 -15.83
CA ILE A 298 -3.48 18.25 -15.03
C ILE A 298 -2.30 17.92 -15.93
N ASP A 299 -1.08 18.21 -15.47
CA ASP A 299 0.16 17.74 -16.09
C ASP A 299 0.71 16.54 -15.29
N TYR A 300 0.90 15.38 -15.95
CA TYR A 300 1.41 14.15 -15.34
C TYR A 300 2.36 13.40 -16.29
N ASP A 301 3.60 13.15 -15.85
CA ASP A 301 4.62 12.39 -16.59
C ASP A 301 4.78 12.82 -18.07
N GLY A 302 4.81 14.13 -18.31
CA GLY A 302 4.93 14.72 -19.65
C GLY A 302 3.65 14.73 -20.49
N ALA A 303 2.54 14.22 -19.95
CA ALA A 303 1.21 14.29 -20.55
C ALA A 303 0.38 15.40 -19.92
N ARG A 304 -0.50 16.01 -20.72
CA ARG A 304 -1.58 16.88 -20.24
C ARG A 304 -2.89 16.11 -20.31
N ILE A 305 -3.50 15.86 -19.15
CA ILE A 305 -4.73 15.07 -19.02
C ILE A 305 -5.90 16.00 -18.79
N GLY A 306 -6.83 16.04 -19.75
CA GLY A 306 -7.97 16.96 -19.75
C GLY A 306 -9.08 16.58 -18.76
N TYR A 307 -9.87 17.58 -18.37
CA TYR A 307 -10.98 17.44 -17.41
C TYR A 307 -11.90 16.24 -17.72
N TYR A 308 -12.36 16.10 -18.96
CA TYR A 308 -13.30 15.05 -19.34
C TYR A 308 -12.73 13.65 -19.15
N ASP A 309 -11.46 13.45 -19.50
CA ASP A 309 -10.80 12.17 -19.32
C ASP A 309 -10.57 11.86 -17.83
N LEU A 310 -10.26 12.86 -17.01
CA LEU A 310 -10.14 12.69 -15.55
C LEU A 310 -11.47 12.22 -14.95
N VAL A 311 -12.56 12.94 -15.23
CA VAL A 311 -13.91 12.62 -14.74
C VAL A 311 -14.30 11.20 -15.13
N TYR A 312 -14.19 10.87 -16.42
CA TYR A 312 -14.64 9.58 -16.93
C TYR A 312 -13.81 8.41 -16.40
N ASN A 313 -12.47 8.51 -16.43
CA ASN A 313 -11.62 7.40 -16.02
C ASN A 313 -11.68 7.16 -14.51
N PHE A 314 -11.74 8.22 -13.69
CA PHE A 314 -11.87 8.05 -12.25
C PHE A 314 -13.24 7.49 -11.85
N ALA A 315 -14.31 7.91 -12.53
CA ALA A 315 -15.62 7.28 -12.39
C ALA A 315 -15.55 5.79 -12.78
N LYS A 316 -14.97 5.47 -13.94
CA LYS A 316 -14.86 4.09 -14.44
C LYS A 316 -14.10 3.17 -13.49
N ILE A 317 -13.00 3.63 -12.91
CA ILE A 317 -12.24 2.85 -11.91
C ILE A 317 -13.09 2.54 -10.67
N THR A 318 -13.96 3.46 -10.26
CA THR A 318 -14.67 3.36 -8.97
C THR A 318 -16.11 2.86 -9.06
N ALA A 319 -16.62 2.60 -10.26
CA ALA A 319 -18.05 2.33 -10.50
C ALA A 319 -18.59 1.09 -9.78
N ASN A 320 -17.77 0.05 -9.61
CA ASN A 320 -18.16 -1.19 -8.96
C ASN A 320 -17.79 -1.25 -7.47
N HIS A 321 -17.22 -0.20 -6.88
CA HIS A 321 -16.72 -0.15 -5.49
C HIS A 321 -17.86 -0.01 -4.45
N THR A 322 -18.81 -0.94 -4.48
CA THR A 322 -20.03 -0.92 -3.66
C THR A 322 -19.92 -1.77 -2.39
N ARG A 323 -18.99 -2.75 -2.37
CA ARG A 323 -18.81 -3.72 -1.28
C ARG A 323 -17.31 -4.08 -1.15
N PRO A 324 -16.85 -4.58 0.01
CA PRO A 324 -15.44 -4.88 0.25
C PRO A 324 -14.79 -5.75 -0.84
N ASP A 325 -15.49 -6.77 -1.34
CA ASP A 325 -15.03 -7.73 -2.35
C ASP A 325 -14.89 -7.14 -3.76
N THR A 326 -15.44 -5.96 -4.01
CA THR A 326 -15.39 -5.27 -5.29
C THR A 326 -14.65 -3.94 -5.24
N MET A 327 -14.12 -3.54 -4.08
CA MET A 327 -13.36 -2.30 -3.88
C MET A 327 -11.88 -2.43 -4.28
N GLY A 328 -11.58 -3.41 -5.13
CA GLY A 328 -10.24 -3.70 -5.56
C GLY A 328 -9.79 -2.85 -6.74
N PHE A 329 -8.49 -2.61 -6.84
CA PHE A 329 -7.92 -1.74 -7.86
C PHE A 329 -7.10 -2.51 -8.88
N ASP A 330 -7.34 -2.25 -10.16
CA ASP A 330 -6.52 -2.81 -11.23
C ASP A 330 -5.10 -2.24 -11.17
N TYR A 331 -4.09 -3.13 -11.20
CA TYR A 331 -2.69 -2.71 -11.21
C TYR A 331 -2.35 -1.91 -12.48
N ASP A 332 -2.90 -2.29 -13.63
CA ASP A 332 -2.77 -1.59 -14.91
C ASP A 332 -4.17 -1.30 -15.48
N TYR A 333 -4.51 -0.02 -15.59
CA TYR A 333 -5.82 0.44 -16.01
C TYR A 333 -5.78 1.01 -17.42
N SER A 334 -6.67 0.53 -18.30
CA SER A 334 -6.78 1.03 -19.68
C SER A 334 -7.46 2.40 -19.73
N PHE A 335 -6.67 3.40 -20.12
CA PHE A 335 -7.10 4.79 -20.20
C PHE A 335 -8.03 5.02 -21.40
N THR A 336 -9.19 5.61 -21.14
CA THR A 336 -10.20 5.90 -22.16
C THR A 336 -10.24 7.41 -22.44
N LYS A 337 -10.05 7.81 -23.70
CA LYS A 337 -10.26 9.20 -24.10
C LYS A 337 -11.74 9.43 -24.39
N VAL A 338 -12.34 10.41 -23.72
CA VAL A 338 -13.75 10.80 -23.93
C VAL A 338 -13.91 11.49 -25.27
N HIS A 339 -12.98 12.39 -25.61
CA HIS A 339 -12.93 13.08 -26.89
C HIS A 339 -11.65 12.74 -27.64
N GLU A 340 -11.76 12.51 -28.95
CA GLU A 340 -10.62 12.19 -29.80
C GLU A 340 -10.46 13.20 -30.93
N SER A 341 -9.23 13.66 -31.15
CA SER A 341 -8.85 14.46 -32.30
C SER A 341 -7.70 13.78 -33.03
N LEU A 342 -7.90 13.52 -34.33
CA LEU A 342 -6.85 12.93 -35.18
C LEU A 342 -5.57 13.76 -35.14
N LEU A 343 -5.69 15.09 -35.14
CA LEU A 343 -4.55 16.00 -35.12
C LEU A 343 -3.78 15.90 -33.80
N VAL A 344 -4.49 15.87 -32.66
CA VAL A 344 -3.87 15.71 -31.34
C VAL A 344 -3.22 14.34 -31.19
N ASN A 345 -3.90 13.28 -31.64
CA ASN A 345 -3.37 11.92 -31.62
C ASN A 345 -2.13 11.75 -32.52
N MET A 346 -2.04 12.50 -33.63
CA MET A 346 -0.88 12.48 -34.54
C MET A 346 0.27 13.40 -34.12
N MET A 347 0.07 14.32 -33.16
CA MET A 347 1.11 15.29 -32.74
C MET A 347 2.45 14.65 -32.39
N PRO A 348 2.52 13.55 -31.59
CA PRO A 348 3.80 12.92 -31.27
C PRO A 348 4.56 12.48 -32.53
N VAL A 349 3.86 11.90 -33.50
CA VAL A 349 4.43 11.45 -34.77
C VAL A 349 4.88 12.64 -35.62
N ILE A 350 4.07 13.70 -35.69
CA ILE A 350 4.39 14.92 -36.44
C ILE A 350 5.66 15.59 -35.88
N ILE A 351 5.80 15.66 -34.55
CA ILE A 351 6.98 16.24 -33.89
C ILE A 351 8.22 15.41 -34.22
N VAL A 352 8.16 14.07 -34.12
CA VAL A 352 9.28 13.19 -34.49
C VAL A 352 9.68 13.40 -35.96
N LEU A 353 8.72 13.44 -36.88
CA LEU A 353 8.98 13.69 -38.29
C LEU A 353 9.62 15.06 -38.54
N ALA A 354 9.15 16.11 -37.85
CA ALA A 354 9.71 17.45 -37.95
C ALA A 354 11.17 17.50 -37.46
N VAL A 355 11.47 16.84 -36.34
CA VAL A 355 12.84 16.71 -35.82
C VAL A 355 13.74 15.96 -36.80
N LEU A 356 13.28 14.83 -37.34
CA LEU A 356 14.03 14.05 -38.32
C LEU A 356 14.32 14.85 -39.61
N LEU A 357 13.34 15.61 -40.10
CA LEU A 357 13.50 16.49 -41.26
C LEU A 357 14.48 17.65 -40.98
N GLY A 358 14.41 18.23 -39.78
CA GLY A 358 15.36 19.25 -39.32
C GLY A 358 16.79 18.74 -39.27
N LEU A 359 17.01 17.57 -38.65
CA LEU A 359 18.31 16.90 -38.59
C LEU A 359 18.84 16.56 -39.98
N TYR A 360 17.99 16.05 -40.87
CA TYR A 360 18.33 15.82 -42.27
C TYR A 360 18.76 17.11 -42.98
N GLY A 361 18.03 18.21 -42.77
CA GLY A 361 18.38 19.53 -43.31
C GLY A 361 19.75 20.03 -42.84
N VAL A 362 20.04 19.90 -41.55
CA VAL A 362 21.35 20.25 -40.96
C VAL A 362 22.45 19.37 -41.54
N PHE A 363 22.26 18.06 -41.58
CA PHE A 363 23.22 17.12 -42.14
C PHE A 363 23.51 17.41 -43.62
N ARG A 364 22.47 17.68 -44.42
CA ARG A 364 22.60 18.08 -45.82
C ARG A 364 23.40 19.38 -45.98
N ARG A 365 23.20 20.36 -45.10
CA ARG A 365 23.94 21.64 -45.10
C ARG A 365 25.41 21.46 -44.72
N LEU A 366 25.70 20.65 -43.70
CA LEU A 366 27.07 20.32 -43.29
C LEU A 366 27.83 19.54 -44.37
N ARG A 367 27.17 18.60 -45.05
CA ARG A 367 27.76 17.82 -46.15
C ARG A 367 28.07 18.68 -47.38
N ARG A 368 27.27 19.71 -47.65
CA ARG A 368 27.56 20.71 -48.71
C ARG A 368 28.76 21.59 -48.34
N ARG A 369 28.91 22.02 -47.08
CA ARG A 369 30.06 22.82 -46.63
C ARG A 369 31.40 22.08 -46.65
N ARG A 370 31.41 20.76 -46.51
CA ARG A 370 32.64 19.92 -46.61
C ARG A 370 33.10 19.63 -48.05
N ARG A 371 32.32 20.03 -49.07
CA ARG A 371 32.63 19.81 -50.50
C ARG A 371 33.16 21.06 -51.21
N TYR A 372 33.35 22.16 -50.49
CA TYR A 372 33.96 23.40 -50.96
C TYR A 372 35.29 23.63 -50.28
#